data_AF-A0AA90QXG9-F1
#
_entry.id   AF-A0AA90QXG9-F1
#
_cell.length_a   1.000
_cell.length_b   1.000
_cell.length_c   1.000
_cell.angle_alpha   90.00
_cell.angle_beta   90.00
_cell.angle_gamma   90.00
#
_symmetry.space_group_name_H-M   'P 1'
#
loop_
_entity.id
_entity.type
_entity.pdbx_description
1 polymer ?
#
loop_
_entity_poly.entity_id
_entity_poly.type
_entity_poly.pdbx_seq_one_letter_code
_entity_poly.pdbx_strand_id
1 'polypeptide(L)'
;MRKLFQIALMCCAAVFCTSTVAASDHGSAEEAKALVQKVIAYMKANGREKTIAEINDMQSTRFRDRDLYVTINDMTMKNLAHGANAKMQGKDLIDLKDADGKSFMRERLDLVKAKGKGWQDYKFVNPVTKQIEPKSMYFEKYEDLIINCGIYK
;
A
#
# COMPACT_ATOMS: atom_id res chain seq x y z
N MET A 1 74.91 6.47 15.10
CA MET A 1 74.43 5.14 15.52
C MET A 1 73.26 5.30 16.50
N ARG A 2 72.03 5.03 16.05
CA ARG A 2 70.92 4.48 16.84
C ARG A 2 69.76 4.21 15.88
N LYS A 3 69.45 2.93 15.70
CA LYS A 3 68.31 2.39 14.96
C LYS A 3 67.03 2.48 15.83
N LEU A 4 65.92 2.08 15.21
CA LEU A 4 64.57 1.78 15.75
C LEU A 4 63.62 3.00 15.74
N PHE A 5 62.36 2.93 15.29
CA PHE A 5 61.38 1.84 15.31
C PHE A 5 60.36 2.02 14.15
N GLN A 6 59.87 0.91 13.59
CA GLN A 6 58.77 0.84 12.62
C GLN A 6 57.43 1.22 13.25
N ILE A 7 56.58 1.98 12.55
CA ILE A 7 55.12 1.79 12.56
C ILE A 7 54.61 2.06 11.13
N ALA A 8 54.36 0.99 10.38
CA ALA A 8 53.60 1.07 9.14
C ALA A 8 52.11 1.11 9.51
N LEU A 9 51.48 2.26 9.34
CA LEU A 9 50.05 2.45 9.58
C LEU A 9 49.29 1.89 8.37
N MET A 10 48.79 0.66 8.50
CA MET A 10 47.92 0.04 7.51
C MET A 10 46.50 0.61 7.68
N CYS A 11 46.18 1.69 6.98
CA CYS A 11 44.82 2.23 6.91
C CYS A 11 43.96 1.31 6.04
N CYS A 12 43.28 0.34 6.64
CA CYS A 12 42.12 -0.30 6.03
C CYS A 12 40.97 0.72 5.94
N ALA A 13 40.90 1.44 4.83
CA ALA A 13 39.71 2.22 4.49
C ALA A 13 38.57 1.23 4.17
N ALA A 14 37.68 1.00 5.14
CA ALA A 14 36.42 0.32 4.91
C ALA A 14 35.56 1.22 4.01
N VAL A 15 35.51 0.89 2.73
CA VAL A 15 34.58 1.50 1.78
C VAL A 15 33.17 1.01 2.15
N PHE A 16 32.46 1.80 2.96
CA PHE A 16 31.02 1.67 3.08
C PHE A 16 30.42 2.11 1.74
N CYS A 17 30.16 1.14 0.85
CA CYS A 17 29.28 1.35 -0.29
C CYS A 17 27.87 1.63 0.25
N THR A 18 27.55 2.89 0.48
CA THR A 18 26.16 3.32 0.65
C THR A 18 25.51 3.25 -0.72
N SER A 19 24.84 2.15 -1.01
CA SER A 19 23.98 2.04 -2.19
C SER A 19 22.85 3.06 -2.04
N THR A 20 22.97 4.20 -2.71
CA THR A 20 21.84 5.11 -2.89
C THR A 20 20.85 4.40 -3.81
N VAL A 21 19.85 3.73 -3.22
CA VAL A 21 18.71 3.21 -3.99
C VAL A 21 17.97 4.43 -4.53
N ALA A 22 18.02 4.62 -5.85
CA ALA A 22 17.17 5.61 -6.52
C ALA A 22 15.71 5.24 -6.25
N ALA A 23 14.91 6.21 -5.78
CA ALA A 23 13.49 6.00 -5.56
C ALA A 23 12.80 5.71 -6.90
N SER A 24 12.06 4.60 -6.98
CA SER A 24 11.20 4.25 -8.11
C SER A 24 10.06 5.27 -8.28
N ASP A 25 9.59 5.50 -9.50
CA ASP A 25 8.40 6.32 -9.75
C ASP A 25 7.09 5.66 -9.27
N HIS A 26 7.13 4.34 -9.04
CA HIS A 26 6.02 3.53 -8.55
C HIS A 26 6.32 2.90 -7.18
N GLY A 27 5.27 2.70 -6.39
CA GLY A 27 5.30 1.95 -5.15
C GLY A 27 5.56 0.46 -5.38
N SER A 28 6.25 -0.15 -4.42
CA SER A 28 6.57 -1.57 -4.38
C SER A 28 5.54 -2.40 -3.62
N ALA A 29 5.57 -3.73 -3.82
CA ALA A 29 4.69 -4.66 -3.12
C ALA A 29 4.91 -4.62 -1.60
N GLU A 30 6.15 -4.43 -1.17
CA GLU A 30 6.57 -4.29 0.22
C GLU A 30 6.00 -3.01 0.85
N GLU A 31 6.09 -1.88 0.14
CA GLU A 31 5.53 -0.59 0.59
C GLU A 31 4.00 -0.65 0.71
N ALA A 32 3.31 -1.29 -0.25
CA ALA A 32 1.86 -1.46 -0.18
C ALA A 32 1.42 -2.27 1.06
N LYS A 33 2.10 -3.39 1.34
CA LYS A 33 1.86 -4.18 2.57
C LYS A 33 2.14 -3.36 3.83
N ALA A 34 3.26 -2.66 3.86
CA ALA A 34 3.65 -1.83 5.00
C ALA A 34 2.61 -0.72 5.26
N LEU A 35 2.05 -0.14 4.20
CA LEU A 35 1.01 0.89 4.33
C LEU A 35 -0.29 0.33 4.92
N VAL A 36 -0.72 -0.87 4.50
CA VAL A 36 -1.86 -1.57 5.12
C VAL A 36 -1.61 -1.83 6.61
N GLN A 37 -0.43 -2.33 6.96
CA GLN A 37 -0.06 -2.57 8.36
C GLN A 37 -0.04 -1.28 9.18
N LYS A 38 0.47 -0.17 8.61
CA LYS A 38 0.47 1.15 9.23
C LYS A 38 -0.95 1.64 9.51
N VAL A 39 -1.89 1.42 8.58
CA VAL A 39 -3.30 1.77 8.77
C VAL A 39 -3.94 0.94 9.87
N ILE A 40 -3.70 -0.38 9.89
CA ILE A 40 -4.21 -1.25 10.97
C ILE A 40 -3.67 -0.81 12.33
N ALA A 41 -2.38 -0.48 12.42
CA ALA A 41 -1.79 0.05 13.66
C ALA A 41 -2.40 1.39 14.07
N TYR A 42 -2.61 2.29 13.12
CA TYR A 42 -3.27 3.57 13.37
C TYR A 42 -4.71 3.37 13.86
N MET A 43 -5.45 2.44 13.25
CA MET A 43 -6.81 2.09 13.64
C MET A 43 -6.90 1.52 15.05
N LYS A 44 -5.96 0.66 15.44
CA LYS A 44 -5.86 0.16 16.82
C LYS A 44 -5.65 1.29 17.83
N ALA A 45 -4.83 2.28 17.49
CA ALA A 45 -4.48 3.37 18.40
C ALA A 45 -5.50 4.52 18.42
N ASN A 46 -6.22 4.75 17.33
CA ASN A 46 -7.04 5.95 17.12
C ASN A 46 -8.52 5.66 16.88
N GLY A 47 -8.89 4.39 16.72
CA GLY A 47 -10.24 3.97 16.40
C GLY A 47 -10.59 4.05 14.92
N ARG A 48 -11.71 3.39 14.60
CA ARG A 48 -12.24 3.23 13.23
C ARG A 48 -12.58 4.56 12.57
N GLU A 49 -13.38 5.39 13.23
CA GLU A 49 -13.91 6.64 12.66
C GLU A 49 -12.79 7.61 12.26
N LYS A 50 -11.85 7.85 13.17
CA LYS A 50 -10.69 8.73 12.91
C LYS A 50 -9.81 8.20 11.78
N THR A 51 -9.67 6.89 11.66
CA THR A 51 -8.90 6.28 10.56
C THR A 51 -9.59 6.44 9.21
N ILE A 52 -10.90 6.20 9.16
CA ILE A 52 -11.69 6.37 7.94
C ILE A 52 -11.68 7.84 7.49
N ALA A 53 -11.88 8.78 8.43
CA ALA A 53 -11.85 10.21 8.13
C ALA A 53 -10.48 10.64 7.57
N GLU A 54 -9.39 10.19 8.18
CA GLU A 54 -8.02 10.49 7.73
C GLU A 54 -7.74 9.97 6.32
N ILE A 55 -8.24 8.77 5.97
CA ILE A 55 -8.06 8.22 4.61
C ILE A 55 -8.98 8.91 3.60
N ASN A 56 -10.15 9.39 4.01
CA ASN A 56 -11.10 10.07 3.14
C ASN A 56 -10.75 11.53 2.86
N ASP A 57 -9.90 12.14 3.69
CA ASP A 57 -9.36 13.46 3.40
C ASP A 57 -8.41 13.42 2.19
N MET A 58 -8.87 13.96 1.07
CA MET A 58 -8.09 14.04 -0.18
C MET A 58 -6.89 14.97 -0.09
N GLN A 59 -6.82 15.83 0.95
CA GLN A 59 -5.66 16.67 1.24
C GLN A 59 -4.62 15.94 2.10
N SER A 60 -5.00 14.88 2.82
CA SER A 60 -4.05 14.11 3.63
C SER A 60 -3.10 13.30 2.73
N THR A 61 -1.83 13.29 3.13
CA THR A 61 -0.76 12.48 2.55
C THR A 61 -0.31 11.35 3.48
N ARG A 62 -0.89 11.22 4.69
CA ARG A 62 -0.42 10.27 5.72
C ARG A 62 -0.39 8.81 5.28
N PHE A 63 -1.37 8.43 4.43
CA PHE A 63 -1.58 7.08 3.92
C PHE A 63 -1.57 7.04 2.38
N ARG A 64 -0.75 7.90 1.78
CA ARG A 64 -0.52 7.96 0.33
C ARG A 64 0.96 8.14 0.06
N ASP A 65 1.47 7.49 -0.96
CA ASP A 65 2.84 7.65 -1.44
C ASP A 65 2.86 7.32 -2.93
N ARG A 66 3.29 8.26 -3.78
CA ARG A 66 3.26 8.12 -5.25
C ARG A 66 1.89 7.61 -5.74
N ASP A 67 1.84 6.38 -6.26
CA ASP A 67 0.64 5.70 -6.75
C ASP A 67 -0.03 4.78 -5.70
N LEU A 68 0.58 4.60 -4.52
CA LEU A 68 0.01 3.89 -3.38
C LEU A 68 -1.03 4.76 -2.67
N TYR A 69 -2.20 4.16 -2.46
CA TYR A 69 -3.26 4.72 -1.66
C TYR A 69 -4.04 3.60 -0.98
N VAL A 70 -4.70 3.94 0.12
CA VAL A 70 -5.46 2.98 0.92
C VAL A 70 -6.93 3.04 0.55
N THR A 71 -7.58 1.88 0.50
CA THR A 71 -9.04 1.76 0.54
C THR A 71 -9.48 0.88 1.70
N ILE A 72 -10.63 1.20 2.27
CA ILE A 72 -11.28 0.38 3.30
C ILE A 72 -12.66 -0.01 2.79
N ASN A 73 -12.96 -1.30 2.81
CA ASN A 73 -14.28 -1.83 2.57
C ASN A 73 -14.81 -2.54 3.81
N ASP A 74 -16.12 -2.60 4.00
CA ASP A 74 -16.72 -3.56 4.93
C ASP A 74 -16.91 -4.95 4.27
N MET A 75 -17.41 -5.92 5.04
CA MET A 75 -17.68 -7.27 4.55
C MET A 75 -18.87 -7.39 3.58
N THR A 76 -19.56 -6.29 3.26
CA THR A 76 -20.55 -6.20 2.16
C THR A 76 -19.97 -5.57 0.90
N MET A 77 -18.67 -5.23 0.92
CA MET A 77 -17.96 -4.50 -0.13
C MET A 77 -18.38 -3.05 -0.31
N LYS A 78 -19.11 -2.46 0.64
CA LYS A 78 -19.30 -1.01 0.69
C LYS A 78 -17.95 -0.35 0.96
N ASN A 79 -17.60 0.65 0.16
CA ASN A 79 -16.37 1.40 0.35
C ASN A 79 -16.55 2.44 1.46
N LEU A 80 -15.89 2.23 2.59
CA LEU A 80 -15.91 3.17 3.70
C LEU A 80 -14.84 4.25 3.55
N ALA A 81 -13.71 3.90 2.93
CA ALA A 81 -12.68 4.87 2.62
C ALA A 81 -11.97 4.64 1.28
N HIS A 82 -11.60 5.73 0.61
CA HIS A 82 -10.81 5.68 -0.62
C HIS A 82 -9.88 6.89 -0.74
N GLY A 83 -8.58 6.67 -0.47
CA GLY A 83 -7.52 7.69 -0.43
C GLY A 83 -7.09 8.29 -1.77
N ALA A 84 -7.87 8.13 -2.84
CA ALA A 84 -7.50 8.60 -4.19
C ALA A 84 -8.69 8.92 -5.10
N ASN A 85 -9.92 8.53 -4.72
CA ASN A 85 -11.10 8.76 -5.50
C ASN A 85 -12.31 8.98 -4.59
N ALA A 86 -12.59 10.24 -4.27
CA ALA A 86 -13.70 10.62 -3.40
C ALA A 86 -15.07 10.11 -3.90
N LYS A 87 -15.23 9.88 -5.22
CA LYS A 87 -16.50 9.38 -5.79
C LYS A 87 -16.83 7.95 -5.37
N MET A 88 -15.84 7.19 -4.91
CA MET A 88 -16.03 5.82 -4.42
C MET A 88 -16.46 5.77 -2.96
N GLN A 89 -16.21 6.83 -2.18
CA GLN A 89 -16.50 6.85 -0.75
C GLN A 89 -18.01 6.69 -0.50
N GLY A 90 -18.37 5.76 0.37
CA GLY A 90 -19.74 5.42 0.73
C GLY A 90 -20.51 4.57 -0.29
N LYS A 91 -19.91 4.21 -1.43
CA LYS A 91 -20.58 3.42 -2.48
C LYS A 91 -20.58 1.94 -2.17
N ASP A 92 -21.68 1.27 -2.53
CA ASP A 92 -21.70 -0.19 -2.67
C ASP A 92 -20.98 -0.56 -3.96
N LEU A 93 -19.94 -1.39 -3.85
CA LEU A 93 -19.08 -1.78 -4.96
C LEU A 93 -19.17 -3.28 -5.27
N ILE A 94 -20.07 -4.05 -4.66
CA ILE A 94 -20.10 -5.50 -4.83
C ILE A 94 -20.21 -5.93 -6.31
N ASP A 95 -20.92 -5.16 -7.13
CA ASP A 95 -21.13 -5.42 -8.56
C ASP A 95 -20.15 -4.69 -9.49
N LEU A 96 -19.17 -3.97 -8.93
CA LEU A 96 -18.16 -3.29 -9.73
C LEU A 96 -17.29 -4.33 -10.46
N LYS A 97 -17.18 -4.13 -11.78
CA LYS A 97 -16.33 -4.92 -12.67
C LYS A 97 -15.17 -4.08 -13.16
N ASP A 98 -14.06 -4.73 -13.49
CA ASP A 98 -12.96 -4.06 -14.17
C ASP A 98 -13.23 -3.90 -15.67
N ALA A 99 -12.27 -3.32 -16.39
CA ALA A 99 -12.39 -3.02 -17.81
C ALA A 99 -12.55 -4.26 -18.71
N ASP A 100 -12.18 -5.45 -18.22
CA ASP A 100 -12.32 -6.71 -18.95
C ASP A 100 -13.60 -7.48 -18.52
N GLY A 101 -14.43 -6.89 -17.66
CA GLY A 101 -15.66 -7.49 -17.15
C GLY A 101 -15.46 -8.42 -15.95
N LYS A 102 -14.26 -8.48 -15.36
CA LYS A 102 -13.98 -9.30 -14.17
C LYS A 102 -14.70 -8.76 -12.95
N SER A 103 -15.41 -9.62 -12.22
CA SER A 103 -16.13 -9.27 -10.98
C SER A 103 -15.19 -9.22 -9.76
N PHE A 104 -14.19 -8.33 -9.80
CA PHE A 104 -13.08 -8.33 -8.84
C PHE A 104 -13.51 -8.03 -7.39
N MET A 105 -14.60 -7.29 -7.16
CA MET A 105 -15.08 -7.03 -5.81
C MET A 105 -15.71 -8.26 -5.15
N ARG A 106 -16.47 -9.07 -5.90
CA ARG A 106 -16.97 -10.37 -5.43
C ARG A 106 -15.81 -11.33 -5.15
N GLU A 107 -14.86 -11.43 -6.08
CA GLU A 107 -13.67 -12.26 -5.90
C GLU A 107 -12.86 -11.85 -4.65
N ARG A 108 -12.72 -10.54 -4.37
CA ARG A 108 -12.02 -10.07 -3.17
C ARG A 108 -12.75 -10.52 -1.91
N LEU A 109 -14.07 -10.41 -1.88
CA LEU A 109 -14.88 -10.86 -0.75
C LEU A 109 -14.65 -12.35 -0.47
N ASP A 110 -14.63 -13.18 -1.51
CA ASP A 110 -14.39 -14.62 -1.39
C ASP A 110 -12.97 -14.92 -0.89
N LEU A 111 -11.96 -14.24 -1.43
CA LEU A 111 -10.56 -14.36 -1.00
C LEU A 111 -10.37 -13.95 0.47
N VAL A 112 -11.01 -12.85 0.90
CA VAL A 112 -10.97 -12.37 2.28
C VAL A 112 -11.64 -13.36 3.22
N LYS A 113 -12.81 -13.90 2.84
CA LYS A 113 -13.49 -14.94 3.64
C LYS A 113 -12.64 -16.20 3.78
N ALA A 114 -11.96 -16.60 2.71
CA ALA A 114 -11.15 -17.83 2.70
C ALA A 114 -9.80 -17.69 3.42
N LYS A 115 -9.10 -16.56 3.27
CA LYS A 115 -7.69 -16.42 3.69
C LYS A 115 -7.43 -15.29 4.68
N GLY A 116 -8.34 -14.32 4.80
CA GLY A 116 -8.17 -13.12 5.62
C GLY A 116 -7.18 -12.10 5.04
N LYS A 117 -6.13 -12.52 4.32
CA LYS A 117 -5.18 -11.62 3.64
C LYS A 117 -4.61 -12.23 2.38
N GLY A 118 -4.09 -11.41 1.48
CA GLY A 118 -3.48 -11.88 0.25
C GLY A 118 -3.39 -10.80 -0.83
N TRP A 119 -3.11 -11.26 -2.04
CA TRP A 119 -3.03 -10.42 -3.24
C TRP A 119 -4.13 -10.81 -4.23
N GLN A 120 -4.59 -9.81 -4.98
CA GLN A 120 -5.55 -9.98 -6.05
C GLN A 120 -5.16 -9.12 -7.25
N ASP A 121 -5.23 -9.70 -8.45
CA ASP A 121 -4.94 -8.99 -9.70
C ASP A 121 -6.23 -8.59 -10.42
N TYR A 122 -6.30 -7.35 -10.92
CA TYR A 122 -7.38 -6.83 -11.77
C TYR A 122 -6.92 -5.53 -12.46
N LYS A 123 -7.73 -4.96 -13.37
CA LYS A 123 -7.41 -3.66 -13.99
C LYS A 123 -8.11 -2.50 -13.29
N PHE A 124 -7.43 -1.37 -13.14
CA PHE A 124 -8.04 -0.18 -12.56
C PHE A 124 -7.40 1.11 -13.06
N VAL A 125 -8.10 2.23 -12.88
CA VAL A 125 -7.57 3.56 -13.24
C VAL A 125 -6.41 3.93 -12.30
N ASN A 126 -5.22 4.11 -12.84
CA ASN A 126 -4.07 4.63 -12.11
C ASN A 126 -4.29 6.12 -11.78
N PRO A 127 -4.22 6.53 -10.50
CA PRO A 127 -4.49 7.91 -10.11
C PRO A 127 -3.42 8.89 -10.60
N VAL A 128 -2.24 8.43 -11.01
CA VAL A 128 -1.14 9.24 -11.54
C VAL A 128 -1.29 9.40 -13.05
N THR A 129 -1.27 8.29 -13.80
CA THR A 129 -1.30 8.31 -15.28
C THR A 129 -2.69 8.56 -15.87
N LYS A 130 -3.75 8.34 -15.08
CA LYS A 130 -5.16 8.37 -15.49
C LYS A 130 -5.56 7.31 -16.50
N GLN A 131 -4.70 6.32 -16.74
CA GLN A 131 -4.97 5.20 -17.65
C GLN A 131 -5.48 3.97 -16.88
N ILE A 132 -6.15 3.07 -17.60
CA ILE A 132 -6.53 1.76 -17.05
C ILE A 132 -5.32 0.85 -17.18
N GLU A 133 -4.81 0.38 -16.04
CA GLU A 133 -3.58 -0.42 -15.95
C GLU A 133 -3.81 -1.69 -15.12
N PRO A 134 -3.02 -2.75 -15.34
CA PRO A 134 -3.00 -3.89 -14.45
C PRO A 134 -2.57 -3.47 -13.04
N LYS A 135 -3.25 -4.01 -12.03
CA LYS A 135 -3.01 -3.71 -10.62
C LYS A 135 -2.96 -5.00 -9.81
N SER A 136 -2.01 -5.10 -8.89
CA SER A 136 -2.03 -6.08 -7.79
C SER A 136 -2.44 -5.37 -6.51
N MET A 137 -3.55 -5.79 -5.90
CA MET A 137 -4.06 -5.26 -4.65
C MET A 137 -3.77 -6.21 -3.50
N TYR A 138 -2.99 -5.76 -2.53
CA TYR A 138 -2.89 -6.42 -1.24
C TYR A 138 -4.12 -6.08 -0.40
N PHE A 139 -4.68 -7.07 0.26
CA PHE A 139 -5.76 -6.91 1.22
C PHE A 139 -5.41 -7.61 2.53
N GLU A 140 -5.88 -7.05 3.63
CA GLU A 140 -5.83 -7.67 4.96
C GLU A 140 -7.09 -7.34 5.74
N LYS A 141 -7.72 -8.39 6.28
CA LYS A 141 -8.89 -8.30 7.14
C LYS A 141 -8.46 -7.88 8.54
N TYR A 142 -9.13 -6.87 9.07
CA TYR A 142 -9.04 -6.47 10.46
C TYR A 142 -10.46 -6.23 10.99
N GLU A 143 -10.87 -7.01 11.99
CA GLU A 143 -12.26 -7.06 12.46
C GLU A 143 -13.24 -7.39 11.31
N ASP A 144 -14.22 -6.53 11.05
CA ASP A 144 -15.21 -6.57 9.97
C ASP A 144 -14.83 -5.68 8.77
N LEU A 145 -13.56 -5.25 8.70
CA LEU A 145 -13.04 -4.39 7.65
C LEU A 145 -12.00 -5.10 6.79
N ILE A 146 -11.91 -4.66 5.54
CA ILE A 146 -10.93 -5.07 4.54
C ILE A 146 -10.09 -3.85 4.21
N ILE A 147 -8.82 -3.84 4.64
CA ILE A 147 -7.88 -2.75 4.39
C ILE A 147 -7.02 -3.15 3.20
N ASN A 148 -6.93 -2.26 2.21
CA ASN A 148 -6.34 -2.57 0.93
C ASN A 148 -5.33 -1.50 0.51
N CYS A 149 -4.25 -1.92 -0.14
CA CYS A 149 -3.33 -1.06 -0.88
C CYS A 149 -2.69 -1.90 -1.99
N GLY A 150 -2.39 -1.30 -3.15
CA GLY A 150 -1.92 -2.05 -4.29
C GLY A 150 -1.03 -1.25 -5.22
N ILE A 151 -0.29 -1.99 -6.04
CA ILE A 151 0.69 -1.49 -7.00
C ILE A 151 0.17 -1.63 -8.42
N TYR A 152 0.49 -0.66 -9.27
CA TYR A 152 0.31 -0.77 -10.71
C TYR A 152 1.52 -1.49 -11.34
N LYS A 153 1.32 -2.16 -12.47
CA LYS A 153 2.33 -2.95 -13.18
C LYS A 153 2.65 -2.36 -14.55
#